data_AF-A0A7Z7B3W1-F1
#
_entry.id   AF-A0A7Z7B3W1-F1
#
_cell.length_a   1.000
_cell.length_b   1.000
_cell.length_c   1.000
_cell.angle_alpha   90.00
_cell.angle_beta   90.00
_cell.angle_gamma   90.00
#
_symmetry.space_group_name_H-M   'P 1'
#
loop_
_entity.id
_entity.type
_entity.pdbx_description
1 polymer ?
#
loop_
_entity_poly.entity_id
_entity_poly.type
_entity_poly.pdbx_seq_one_letter_code
_entity_poly.pdbx_strand_id
1 'polypeptide(L)'
;MKQTSSPYFSYSSSISEFKPSYLVCLALALCTMLMITPALALSPDNVTLSPESMTSGQGNVSEYNHLIEVSLLNSGYVVVSESMVYLIDPTNKQHSNQSQIMFWIPENSQIMQFQTTDMAGSNSVMPVNFTRDGNYLYFYSEKNESSSGMPLLYGIRYVLPDTGDEVLRKVIYKKGELEQPISRLILTVYHDENTGISLSSENGALLTADDTVLEANYSSYVWSKPEFNEFTIIRNEKDLVQNTATSGNNLVIPLVIIILIVVVAGYYYMRKNSSANSKDINELEDLYEAEMAVLERIKKDRKNNKLSQKEFDKLEKKHSESASKIKKELEKIKKT
;
A
#
# COMPACT_ATOMS: atom_id res chain seq x y z
N MET A 1 -20.45 -84.46 -25.26
CA MET A 1 -19.63 -84.07 -24.08
C MET A 1 -19.61 -82.55 -24.00
N LYS A 2 -19.75 -82.03 -22.78
CA LYS A 2 -19.85 -80.60 -22.41
C LYS A 2 -18.54 -79.83 -22.64
N GLN A 3 -18.64 -78.52 -22.89
CA GLN A 3 -17.94 -77.39 -22.21
C GLN A 3 -18.04 -76.13 -23.10
N THR A 4 -18.86 -75.12 -22.79
CA THR A 4 -18.68 -74.00 -21.84
C THR A 4 -17.63 -72.96 -22.24
N SER A 5 -18.13 -71.78 -22.66
CA SER A 5 -17.76 -70.40 -22.28
C SER A 5 -16.31 -70.04 -21.93
N SER A 6 -15.79 -68.95 -22.52
CA SER A 6 -15.61 -67.64 -21.83
C SER A 6 -14.82 -66.64 -22.71
N PRO A 7 -15.18 -65.33 -22.73
CA PRO A 7 -14.44 -64.28 -23.41
C PRO A 7 -13.35 -63.67 -22.51
N TYR A 8 -12.22 -63.24 -23.09
CA TYR A 8 -11.22 -62.44 -22.40
C TYR A 8 -11.61 -60.96 -22.37
N PHE A 9 -11.62 -60.43 -21.15
CA PHE A 9 -11.83 -59.04 -20.75
C PHE A 9 -10.74 -58.10 -21.30
N SER A 10 -11.16 -57.00 -21.91
CA SER A 10 -10.38 -55.76 -22.02
C SER A 10 -10.62 -54.90 -20.78
N TYR A 11 -9.55 -54.59 -20.03
CA TYR A 11 -9.58 -53.73 -18.85
C TYR A 11 -9.65 -52.26 -19.29
N SER A 12 -10.86 -51.69 -19.34
CA SER A 12 -11.03 -50.23 -19.32
C SER A 12 -11.15 -49.81 -17.86
N SER A 13 -10.12 -49.17 -17.33
CA SER A 13 -10.19 -48.53 -16.01
C SER A 13 -11.27 -47.45 -16.06
N SER A 14 -12.39 -47.69 -15.39
CA SER A 14 -13.42 -46.69 -15.15
C SER A 14 -12.81 -45.58 -14.30
N ILE A 15 -12.58 -44.42 -14.90
CA ILE A 15 -12.41 -43.16 -14.16
C ILE A 15 -13.76 -42.93 -13.48
N SER A 16 -13.82 -43.26 -12.19
CA SER A 16 -14.97 -43.05 -11.33
C SER A 16 -15.39 -41.57 -11.39
N GLU A 17 -16.67 -41.34 -11.58
CA GLU A 17 -17.31 -40.02 -11.50
C GLU A 17 -16.93 -39.33 -10.19
N PHE A 18 -16.04 -38.34 -10.29
CA PHE A 18 -15.72 -37.47 -9.16
C PHE A 18 -16.92 -36.56 -8.90
N LYS A 19 -17.57 -36.75 -7.76
CA LYS A 19 -18.66 -35.87 -7.31
C LYS A 19 -18.11 -34.44 -7.19
N PRO A 20 -18.83 -33.41 -7.67
CA PRO A 20 -18.36 -32.01 -7.68
C PRO A 20 -17.97 -31.49 -6.29
N SER A 21 -18.56 -32.06 -5.22
CA SER A 21 -18.21 -31.74 -3.84
C SER A 21 -16.75 -32.05 -3.48
N TYR A 22 -16.14 -33.06 -4.11
CA TYR A 22 -14.73 -33.41 -3.87
C TYR A 22 -13.76 -32.38 -4.48
N LEU A 23 -14.09 -31.81 -5.64
CA LEU A 23 -13.27 -30.76 -6.26
C LEU A 23 -13.30 -29.46 -5.46
N VAL A 24 -14.44 -29.12 -4.86
CA VAL A 24 -14.58 -27.96 -3.97
C VAL A 24 -13.77 -28.16 -2.69
N CYS A 25 -13.83 -29.35 -2.07
CA CYS A 25 -13.02 -29.65 -0.88
C CYS A 25 -11.52 -29.68 -1.19
N LEU A 26 -11.10 -30.21 -2.35
CA LEU A 26 -9.70 -30.22 -2.78
C LEU A 26 -9.17 -28.80 -3.01
N ALA A 27 -9.98 -27.93 -3.63
CA ALA A 27 -9.65 -26.52 -3.84
C ALA A 27 -9.54 -25.75 -2.51
N LEU A 28 -10.44 -26.02 -1.56
CA LEU A 28 -10.39 -25.44 -0.20
C LEU A 28 -9.16 -25.93 0.58
N ALA A 29 -8.78 -27.20 0.47
CA ALA A 29 -7.60 -27.77 1.13
C ALA A 29 -6.28 -27.25 0.54
N LEU A 30 -6.21 -27.01 -0.77
CA LEU A 30 -5.07 -26.35 -1.41
C LEU A 30 -4.98 -24.87 -1.00
N CYS A 31 -6.11 -24.21 -0.76
CA CYS A 31 -6.17 -22.82 -0.30
C CYS A 31 -5.67 -22.66 1.15
N THR A 32 -5.96 -23.62 2.04
CA THR A 32 -5.47 -23.59 3.43
C THR A 32 -3.99 -23.95 3.55
N MET A 33 -3.46 -24.80 2.67
CA MET A 33 -2.03 -25.13 2.63
C MET A 33 -1.15 -23.96 2.14
N LEU A 34 -1.69 -23.02 1.37
CA LEU A 34 -0.97 -21.82 0.91
C LEU A 34 -0.87 -20.71 1.98
N MET A 35 -1.64 -20.80 3.07
CA MET A 35 -1.69 -19.77 4.13
C MET A 35 -0.80 -20.08 5.34
N ILE A 36 0.02 -21.14 5.28
CA ILE A 36 0.97 -21.50 6.35
C ILE A 36 2.36 -21.62 5.75
N THR A 37 3.05 -20.50 5.58
CA THR A 37 4.52 -20.47 5.50
C THR A 37 5.05 -19.63 6.65
N PRO A 38 5.71 -20.23 7.66
CA PRO A 38 6.47 -19.45 8.62
C PRO A 38 7.73 -18.91 7.95
N ALA A 39 8.00 -17.63 8.18
CA ALA A 39 9.28 -17.00 7.87
C ALA A 39 10.40 -17.75 8.60
N LEU A 40 11.29 -18.39 7.83
CA LEU A 40 12.56 -18.90 8.33
C LEU A 40 13.59 -17.77 8.27
N ALA A 41 13.99 -17.29 9.44
CA ALA A 41 15.16 -16.45 9.62
C ALA A 41 16.43 -17.27 9.36
N LEU A 42 17.34 -16.73 8.56
CA LEU A 42 18.73 -17.16 8.48
C LEU A 42 19.65 -15.92 8.41
N SER A 43 20.55 -15.86 9.38
CA SER A 43 21.85 -15.17 9.39
C SER A 43 22.82 -16.18 10.07
N PRO A 44 24.14 -16.18 9.89
CA PRO A 44 25.03 -15.13 9.35
C PRO A 44 26.08 -15.63 8.33
N ASP A 45 26.89 -14.73 7.75
CA ASP A 45 28.36 -14.83 7.89
C ASP A 45 29.16 -13.67 7.25
N ASN A 46 30.20 -13.31 8.01
CA ASN A 46 31.37 -12.48 7.75
C ASN A 46 31.92 -12.44 6.32
N VAL A 47 32.26 -11.24 5.83
CA VAL A 47 33.49 -11.01 5.05
C VAL A 47 34.04 -9.60 5.34
N THR A 48 35.24 -9.57 5.92
CA THR A 48 36.15 -8.43 6.02
C THR A 48 36.75 -8.10 4.64
N LEU A 49 36.92 -6.82 4.31
CA LEU A 49 38.11 -6.24 3.64
C LEU A 49 37.96 -4.71 3.49
N SER A 50 38.96 -3.97 3.97
CA SER A 50 39.11 -2.51 3.86
C SER A 50 39.39 -2.06 2.42
N PRO A 51 39.13 -0.78 2.10
CA PRO A 51 40.25 0.17 2.03
C PRO A 51 39.95 1.53 2.68
N GLU A 52 41.02 2.16 3.17
CA GLU A 52 41.09 3.51 3.72
C GLU A 52 40.53 4.57 2.75
N SER A 53 39.70 5.48 3.29
CA SER A 53 39.41 6.77 2.68
C SER A 53 38.82 7.71 3.73
N MET A 54 39.66 8.62 4.25
CA MET A 54 39.35 9.92 4.87
C MET A 54 37.90 10.12 5.35
N THR A 55 37.53 9.50 6.48
CA THR A 55 36.28 9.77 7.18
C THR A 55 36.54 10.74 8.33
N SER A 56 35.97 11.94 8.27
CA SER A 56 35.72 12.71 9.48
C SER A 56 34.78 11.87 10.35
N GLY A 57 35.26 11.41 11.50
CA GLY A 57 34.53 10.48 12.37
C GLY A 57 33.14 11.01 12.72
N GLN A 58 32.11 10.47 12.06
CA GLN A 58 30.72 10.62 12.45
C GLN A 58 30.53 9.84 13.76
N GLY A 59 29.89 10.46 14.76
CA GLY A 59 29.66 9.79 16.04
C GLY A 59 28.77 8.56 15.87
N ASN A 60 28.96 7.53 16.72
CA ASN A 60 28.08 6.37 16.80
C ASN A 60 26.70 6.80 17.32
N VAL A 61 25.81 7.14 16.39
CA VAL A 61 24.42 7.53 16.65
C VAL A 61 23.52 6.33 16.39
N SER A 62 22.73 5.93 17.38
CA SER A 62 21.58 5.04 17.21
C SER A 62 20.31 5.90 17.16
N GLU A 63 19.68 5.99 15.98
CA GLU A 63 18.44 6.74 15.82
C GLU A 63 17.24 5.82 15.96
N TYR A 64 16.25 6.24 16.77
CA TYR A 64 15.13 5.37 17.12
C TYR A 64 13.86 5.69 16.33
N ASN A 65 13.59 6.96 16.02
CA ASN A 65 12.41 7.37 15.25
C ASN A 65 12.65 8.71 14.53
N HIS A 66 12.24 8.77 13.28
CA HIS A 66 12.17 9.98 12.46
C HIS A 66 10.72 10.24 12.06
N LEU A 67 10.16 11.37 12.49
CA LEU A 67 8.85 11.86 12.06
C LEU A 67 9.06 13.04 11.11
N ILE A 68 8.44 12.99 9.93
CA ILE A 68 8.46 14.05 8.95
C ILE A 68 7.00 14.44 8.66
N GLU A 69 6.68 15.70 8.89
CA GLU A 69 5.38 16.29 8.58
C GLU A 69 5.56 17.34 7.50
N VAL A 70 4.83 17.20 6.39
CA VAL A 70 4.89 18.07 5.24
C VAL A 70 3.52 18.70 5.04
N SER A 71 3.44 20.03 4.94
CA SER A 71 2.20 20.75 4.69
C SER A 71 2.24 21.45 3.35
N LEU A 72 1.28 21.10 2.49
CA LEU A 72 1.08 21.65 1.14
C LEU A 72 -0.06 22.68 1.11
N LEU A 73 -0.60 23.05 2.27
CA LEU A 73 -1.79 23.90 2.39
C LEU A 73 -1.47 25.40 2.20
N ASN A 74 -0.19 25.78 2.19
CA ASN A 74 0.23 27.15 2.03
C ASN A 74 0.60 27.44 0.57
N SER A 75 -0.02 28.44 -0.03
CA SER A 75 0.27 28.82 -1.41
C SER A 75 1.71 29.31 -1.56
N GLY A 76 2.49 28.67 -2.44
CA GLY A 76 3.83 29.09 -2.84
C GLY A 76 4.98 28.55 -1.97
N TYR A 77 4.67 27.90 -0.85
CA TYR A 77 5.69 27.30 0.01
C TYR A 77 5.23 25.97 0.61
N VAL A 78 6.14 25.00 0.61
CA VAL A 78 5.98 23.74 1.34
C VAL A 78 6.59 23.93 2.73
N VAL A 79 5.81 23.65 3.78
CA VAL A 79 6.31 23.70 5.16
C VAL A 79 6.64 22.30 5.61
N VAL A 80 7.88 22.07 6.05
CA VAL A 80 8.32 20.78 6.57
C VAL A 80 8.69 20.93 8.05
N SER A 81 8.20 19.99 8.86
CA SER A 81 8.51 19.86 10.28
C SER A 81 9.05 18.45 10.50
N GLU A 82 10.24 18.33 11.05
CA GLU A 82 10.87 17.04 11.33
C GLU A 82 11.21 16.92 12.80
N SER A 83 10.96 15.75 13.37
CA SER A 83 11.26 15.40 14.76
C SER A 83 12.07 14.11 14.81
N MET A 84 13.16 14.14 15.56
CA MET A 84 14.16 13.06 15.58
C MET A 84 14.64 12.78 17.00
N VAL A 85 14.82 11.51 17.31
CA VAL A 85 15.40 11.08 18.60
C VAL A 85 16.72 10.39 18.34
N TYR A 86 17.81 11.01 18.80
CA TYR A 86 19.16 10.48 18.70
C TYR A 86 19.61 9.93 20.06
N LEU A 87 20.07 8.69 20.08
CA LEU A 87 20.85 8.13 21.17
C LEU A 87 22.30 8.06 20.69
N ILE A 88 23.21 8.72 21.39
CA ILE A 88 24.64 8.59 21.09
C ILE A 88 25.20 7.53 22.04
N ASP A 89 25.85 6.50 21.51
CA ASP A 89 26.41 5.43 22.33
C ASP A 89 27.54 5.95 23.23
N PRO A 90 27.36 5.95 24.57
CA PRO A 90 28.36 6.49 25.49
C PRO A 90 29.56 5.54 25.69
N THR A 91 29.52 4.31 25.18
CA THR A 91 30.56 3.29 25.44
C THR A 91 31.80 3.46 24.58
N ASN A 92 31.73 4.20 23.47
CA ASN A 92 32.87 4.47 22.61
C ASN A 92 33.68 5.68 23.12
N LYS A 93 34.33 5.50 24.27
CA LYS A 93 35.16 6.53 24.95
C LYS A 93 36.44 6.93 24.19
N GLN A 94 36.66 6.42 22.97
CA GLN A 94 37.95 6.60 22.29
C GLN A 94 38.07 7.92 21.52
N HIS A 95 36.99 8.69 21.38
CA HIS A 95 37.06 10.08 20.92
C HIS A 95 36.15 10.97 21.79
N SER A 96 36.76 11.67 22.74
CA SER A 96 36.16 12.73 23.55
C SER A 96 35.79 14.00 22.77
N ASN A 97 35.46 13.86 21.48
CA ASN A 97 35.01 14.95 20.65
C ASN A 97 33.50 14.82 20.52
N GLN A 98 32.78 15.88 20.87
CA GLN A 98 31.34 16.01 20.68
C GLN A 98 30.92 15.36 19.36
N SER A 99 30.04 14.37 19.41
CA SER A 99 29.56 13.70 18.21
C SER A 99 28.84 14.74 17.35
N GLN A 100 29.48 15.15 16.26
CA GLN A 100 28.86 16.01 15.26
C GLN A 100 27.75 15.18 14.60
N ILE A 101 26.51 15.65 14.74
CA ILE A 101 25.36 15.06 14.08
C ILE A 101 25.18 15.79 12.76
N MET A 102 25.06 15.02 11.70
CA MET A 102 24.76 15.53 10.37
C MET A 102 23.30 15.25 10.04
N PHE A 103 22.62 16.24 9.48
CA PHE A 103 21.22 16.15 9.10
C PHE A 103 21.01 16.71 7.70
N TRP A 104 20.37 15.95 6.83
CA TRP A 104 20.14 16.37 5.46
C TRP A 104 18.85 17.21 5.36
N ILE A 105 18.92 18.38 4.73
CA ILE A 105 17.76 19.20 4.31
C ILE A 105 18.04 19.81 2.94
N PRO A 106 17.04 20.05 2.08
CA PRO A 106 17.30 20.60 0.76
C PRO A 106 17.97 21.98 0.82
N GLU A 107 18.97 22.25 -0.02
CA GLU A 107 19.80 23.47 -0.02
C GLU A 107 18.97 24.75 -0.10
N ASN A 108 17.91 24.73 -0.90
CA ASN A 108 16.98 25.83 -1.12
C ASN A 108 15.98 26.06 0.03
N SER A 109 16.12 25.35 1.16
CA SER A 109 15.27 25.55 2.33
C SER A 109 15.68 26.75 3.18
N GLN A 110 14.66 27.46 3.69
CA GLN A 110 14.83 28.43 4.76
C GLN A 110 14.43 27.79 6.09
N ILE A 111 15.39 27.68 7.02
CA ILE A 111 15.16 27.15 8.36
C ILE A 111 14.43 28.23 9.18
N MET A 112 13.26 27.87 9.69
CA MET A 112 12.43 28.76 10.52
C MET A 112 12.73 28.56 12.01
N GLN A 113 13.03 27.32 12.40
CA GLN A 113 13.25 26.94 13.79
C GLN A 113 14.07 25.66 13.84
N PHE A 114 15.07 25.61 14.73
CA PHE A 114 15.75 24.37 15.08
C PHE A 114 15.98 24.36 16.59
N GLN A 115 15.39 23.36 17.26
CA GLN A 115 15.32 23.30 18.71
C GLN A 115 15.45 21.87 19.22
N THR A 116 15.74 21.74 20.51
CA THR A 116 15.82 20.48 21.23
C THR A 116 15.04 20.57 22.53
N THR A 117 14.45 19.46 22.93
CA THR A 117 13.72 19.31 24.20
C THR A 117 13.94 17.93 24.78
N ASP A 118 13.81 17.84 26.09
CA ASP A 118 13.71 16.56 26.78
C ASP A 118 12.36 15.89 26.46
N MET A 119 12.36 14.59 26.15
CA MET A 119 11.14 13.80 25.97
C MET A 119 10.26 13.69 27.22
N ALA A 120 10.79 13.92 28.43
CA ALA A 120 9.99 14.07 29.65
C ALA A 120 9.15 15.36 29.65
N GLY A 121 9.44 16.32 28.77
CA GLY A 121 8.76 17.62 28.72
C GLY A 121 8.98 18.50 29.96
N SER A 122 9.93 18.10 30.83
CA SER A 122 10.20 18.75 32.11
C SER A 122 11.12 19.96 31.98
N ASN A 123 11.86 20.05 30.87
CA ASN A 123 12.79 21.12 30.56
C ASN A 123 12.25 22.03 29.46
N SER A 124 12.60 23.31 29.53
CA SER A 124 12.30 24.29 28.49
C SER A 124 13.02 23.95 27.19
N VAL A 125 12.33 24.16 26.07
CA VAL A 125 12.87 24.00 24.72
C VAL A 125 14.08 24.93 24.51
N MET A 126 15.17 24.40 23.97
CA MET A 126 16.42 25.13 23.72
C MET A 126 16.69 25.25 22.22
N PRO A 127 17.19 26.40 21.73
CA PRO A 127 17.63 26.51 20.35
C PRO A 127 18.87 25.65 20.09
N VAL A 128 18.98 25.08 18.90
CA VAL A 128 20.16 24.30 18.46
C VAL A 128 21.02 25.17 17.57
N ASN A 129 22.30 25.31 17.93
CA ASN A 129 23.29 25.95 17.07
C ASN A 129 23.73 24.98 15.98
N PHE A 130 23.76 25.43 14.73
CA PHE A 130 24.13 24.62 13.59
C PHE A 130 24.97 25.39 12.59
N THR A 131 25.75 24.67 11.79
CA THR A 131 26.36 25.16 10.55
C THR A 131 25.73 24.46 9.36
N ARG A 132 25.77 25.10 8.18
CA ARG A 132 25.20 24.57 6.95
C ARG A 132 26.27 24.50 5.86
N ASP A 133 26.32 23.38 5.15
CA ASP A 133 27.08 23.20 3.92
C ASP A 133 26.20 22.49 2.88
N GLY A 134 25.74 23.23 1.88
CA GLY A 134 24.77 22.76 0.88
C GLY A 134 23.50 22.15 1.50
N ASN A 135 23.31 20.84 1.27
CA ASN A 135 22.18 20.07 1.79
C ASN A 135 22.37 19.54 3.21
N TYR A 136 23.50 19.83 3.87
CA TYR A 136 23.81 19.26 5.18
C TYR A 136 23.81 20.33 6.26
N LEU A 137 23.14 20.01 7.36
CA LEU A 137 23.28 20.69 8.64
C LEU A 137 24.16 19.89 9.55
N TYR A 138 25.03 20.59 10.24
CA TYR A 138 25.92 20.03 11.25
C TYR A 138 25.64 20.71 12.57
N PHE A 139 25.45 19.92 13.61
CA PHE A 139 25.27 20.42 14.96
C PHE A 139 25.88 19.45 15.95
N TYR A 140 26.18 19.96 17.14
CA TYR A 140 26.75 19.15 18.20
C TYR A 140 25.70 18.89 19.26
N SER A 141 25.57 17.64 19.69
CA SER A 141 24.83 17.30 20.89
C SER A 141 25.74 17.51 22.09
N GLU A 142 25.47 18.51 22.93
CA GLU A 142 26.29 18.78 24.11
C GLU A 142 26.16 17.67 25.18
N LYS A 143 25.02 16.96 25.21
CA LYS A 143 24.71 15.85 26.13
C LYS A 143 23.76 14.85 25.45
N ASN A 144 23.92 13.56 25.74
CA ASN A 144 23.06 12.51 25.14
C ASN A 144 21.68 12.41 25.80
N GLU A 145 21.62 12.85 27.06
CA GLU A 145 20.42 12.81 27.89
C GLU A 145 20.28 14.17 28.58
N SER A 146 19.04 14.55 28.86
CA SER A 146 18.78 15.69 29.71
C SER A 146 19.19 15.38 31.16
N SER A 147 19.06 16.36 32.06
CA SER A 147 19.22 16.12 33.50
C SER A 147 18.25 15.08 34.08
N SER A 148 17.22 14.68 33.34
CA SER A 148 16.24 13.66 33.75
C SER A 148 16.60 12.23 33.31
N GLY A 149 17.67 12.06 32.51
CA GLY A 149 18.08 10.76 31.96
C GLY A 149 17.26 10.30 30.75
N MET A 150 16.39 11.16 30.22
CA MET A 150 15.61 10.89 29.00
C MET A 150 16.36 11.36 27.75
N PRO A 151 16.14 10.70 26.60
CA PRO A 151 16.74 11.10 25.33
C PRO A 151 16.27 12.50 24.90
N LEU A 152 17.11 13.19 24.13
CA LEU A 152 16.77 14.47 23.54
C LEU A 152 15.95 14.27 22.26
N LEU A 153 14.85 15.02 22.15
CA LEU A 153 14.04 15.17 20.95
C LEU A 153 14.47 16.44 20.23
N TYR A 154 15.00 16.28 19.03
CA TYR A 154 15.36 17.37 18.13
C TYR A 154 14.19 17.67 17.19
N GLY A 155 13.83 18.93 17.05
CA GLY A 155 12.76 19.40 16.18
C GLY A 155 13.25 20.51 15.28
N ILE A 156 13.07 20.36 13.97
CA ILE A 156 13.43 21.36 12.97
C ILE A 156 12.24 21.66 12.07
N ARG A 157 12.02 22.94 11.80
CA ARG A 157 10.99 23.42 10.89
C ARG A 157 11.62 24.31 9.84
N TYR A 158 11.33 24.03 8.59
CA TYR A 158 11.85 24.78 7.45
C TYR A 158 10.80 24.90 6.35
N VAL A 159 11.03 25.82 5.42
CA VAL A 159 10.18 26.05 4.26
C VAL A 159 10.97 25.87 2.98
N LEU A 160 10.29 25.35 1.96
CA LEU A 160 10.80 25.17 0.61
C LEU A 160 9.91 25.96 -0.36
N PRO A 161 10.45 26.50 -1.46
CA PRO A 161 9.61 27.00 -2.54
C PRO A 161 8.77 25.84 -3.11
N ASP A 162 7.49 26.08 -3.39
CA ASP A 162 6.66 25.09 -4.08
C ASP A 162 7.06 25.03 -5.57
N THR A 163 7.69 23.93 -5.97
CA THR A 163 8.20 23.70 -7.33
C THR A 163 7.21 22.97 -8.24
N GLY A 164 5.98 22.71 -7.77
CA GLY A 164 4.94 22.03 -8.54
C GLY A 164 4.75 20.58 -8.11
N ASP A 165 5.04 19.65 -9.01
CA ASP A 165 4.72 18.23 -8.81
C ASP A 165 5.69 17.55 -7.84
N GLU A 166 6.99 17.83 -7.96
CA GLU A 166 7.98 17.40 -6.98
C GLU A 166 7.96 18.35 -5.78
N VAL A 167 7.50 17.84 -4.64
CA VAL A 167 7.23 18.61 -3.43
C VAL A 167 8.42 18.63 -2.50
N LEU A 168 9.02 17.47 -2.26
CA LEU A 168 10.13 17.27 -1.35
C LEU A 168 10.92 16.05 -1.79
N ARG A 169 12.22 16.23 -2.00
CA ARG A 169 13.20 15.15 -2.03
C ARG A 169 13.90 15.10 -0.69
N LYS A 170 14.08 13.91 -0.11
CA LYS A 170 14.69 13.71 1.21
C LYS A 170 15.63 12.52 1.20
N VAL A 171 16.91 12.78 1.51
CA VAL A 171 17.91 11.74 1.78
C VAL A 171 17.86 11.41 3.27
N ILE A 172 17.71 10.13 3.58
CA ILE A 172 17.65 9.59 4.95
C ILE A 172 18.83 8.69 5.30
N TYR A 173 19.53 8.17 4.29
CA TYR A 173 20.79 7.45 4.46
C TYR A 173 21.70 7.72 3.26
N LYS A 174 23.01 7.83 3.50
CA LYS A 174 24.01 7.89 2.43
C LYS A 174 25.33 7.35 2.94
N LYS A 175 25.76 6.22 2.38
CA LYS A 175 27.03 5.59 2.77
C LYS A 175 28.21 6.56 2.64
N GLY A 176 29.03 6.64 3.68
CA GLY A 176 30.19 7.51 3.81
C GLY A 176 29.89 8.97 4.14
N GLU A 177 28.61 9.36 4.21
CA GLU A 177 28.19 10.73 4.50
C GLU A 177 27.17 10.77 5.64
N LEU A 178 25.98 10.20 5.44
CA LEU A 178 24.84 10.19 6.37
C LEU A 178 24.54 8.74 6.80
N GLU A 179 25.33 8.20 7.72
CA GLU A 179 25.20 6.80 8.15
C GLU A 179 24.37 6.59 9.43
N GLN A 180 23.52 7.55 9.81
CA GLN A 180 22.60 7.36 10.94
C GLN A 180 21.52 6.33 10.59
N PRO A 181 21.36 5.25 11.37
CA PRO A 181 20.37 4.22 11.10
C PRO A 181 18.98 4.66 11.55
N ILE A 182 18.04 4.85 10.62
CA ILE A 182 16.64 5.13 10.96
C ILE A 182 15.92 3.83 11.32
N SER A 183 15.61 3.66 12.60
CA SER A 183 14.86 2.49 13.09
C SER A 183 13.36 2.55 12.81
N ARG A 184 12.79 3.73 12.55
CA ARG A 184 11.39 3.91 12.16
C ARG A 184 11.21 5.25 11.48
N LEU A 185 10.49 5.27 10.36
CA LEU A 185 10.11 6.48 9.64
C LEU A 185 8.59 6.63 9.64
N ILE A 186 8.10 7.80 10.04
CA ILE A 186 6.71 8.20 9.88
C ILE A 186 6.71 9.45 9.02
N LEU A 187 6.00 9.41 7.90
CA LEU A 187 5.81 10.54 7.01
C LEU A 187 4.32 10.89 6.97
N THR A 188 3.98 12.11 7.33
CA THR A 188 2.62 12.64 7.19
C THR A 188 2.64 13.83 6.25
N VAL A 189 1.79 13.80 5.23
CA VAL A 189 1.65 14.88 4.24
C VAL A 189 0.24 15.44 4.34
N TYR A 190 0.12 16.70 4.76
CA TYR A 190 -1.13 17.46 4.77
C TYR A 190 -1.33 18.11 3.41
N HIS A 191 -2.47 17.87 2.79
CA HIS A 191 -2.78 18.30 1.44
C HIS A 191 -4.28 18.55 1.25
N ASP A 192 -4.65 19.20 0.15
CA ASP A 192 -6.07 19.42 -0.16
C ASP A 192 -6.77 18.12 -0.58
N GLU A 193 -8.10 18.12 -0.51
CA GLU A 193 -8.95 16.94 -0.79
C GLU A 193 -8.78 16.35 -2.18
N ASN A 194 -8.38 17.17 -3.15
CA ASN A 194 -8.21 16.81 -4.56
C ASN A 194 -6.75 16.49 -4.92
N THR A 195 -5.85 16.49 -3.94
CA THR A 195 -4.44 16.19 -4.14
C THR A 195 -4.16 14.74 -3.78
N GLY A 196 -3.57 14.00 -4.70
CA GLY A 196 -3.00 12.68 -4.45
C GLY A 196 -1.53 12.81 -4.07
N ILE A 197 -1.05 11.95 -3.18
CA ILE A 197 0.36 11.86 -2.80
C ILE A 197 0.91 10.52 -3.25
N SER A 198 2.04 10.55 -3.93
CA SER A 198 2.84 9.35 -4.17
C SER A 198 4.27 9.55 -3.68
N LEU A 199 4.91 8.44 -3.35
CA LEU A 199 6.27 8.40 -2.85
C LEU A 199 7.08 7.54 -3.80
N SER A 200 8.24 8.05 -4.22
CA SER A 200 9.17 7.32 -5.06
C SER A 200 10.57 7.31 -4.45
N SER A 201 11.35 6.28 -4.75
CA SER A 201 12.75 6.17 -4.33
C SER A 201 13.69 6.96 -5.25
N GLU A 202 14.99 6.98 -4.93
CA GLU A 202 16.07 7.50 -5.79
C GLU A 202 16.05 7.02 -7.24
N ASN A 203 15.50 5.82 -7.49
CA ASN A 203 15.42 5.22 -8.83
C ASN A 203 14.06 5.46 -9.52
N GLY A 204 13.18 6.26 -8.91
CA GLY A 204 11.83 6.54 -9.40
C GLY A 204 10.81 5.40 -9.17
N ALA A 205 11.17 4.35 -8.43
CA ALA A 205 10.25 3.27 -8.09
C ALA A 205 9.30 3.71 -6.97
N LEU A 206 8.01 3.38 -7.07
CA LEU A 206 7.05 3.68 -6.01
C LEU A 206 7.41 2.95 -4.71
N LEU A 207 7.35 3.68 -3.60
CA LEU A 207 7.62 3.15 -2.26
C LEU A 207 6.33 2.62 -1.64
N THR A 208 6.42 1.44 -1.02
CA THR A 208 5.34 0.83 -0.25
C THR A 208 5.67 0.97 1.24
N ALA A 209 4.71 1.45 2.03
CA ALA A 209 4.83 1.54 3.48
C ALA A 209 4.25 0.31 4.16
N ASP A 210 4.69 0.03 5.39
CA ASP A 210 4.14 -1.05 6.22
C ASP A 210 2.69 -0.76 6.62
N ASP A 211 2.41 0.52 6.89
CA ASP A 211 1.07 1.03 7.15
C ASP A 211 0.85 2.33 6.38
N THR A 212 -0.37 2.53 5.89
CA THR A 212 -0.75 3.71 5.11
C THR A 212 -2.16 4.16 5.47
N VAL A 213 -2.30 5.43 5.82
CA VAL A 213 -3.58 6.10 6.06
C VAL A 213 -3.76 7.15 4.98
N LEU A 214 -4.80 7.02 4.16
CA LEU A 214 -5.14 7.99 3.11
C LEU A 214 -6.48 8.61 3.44
N GLU A 215 -6.45 9.83 3.98
CA GLU A 215 -7.64 10.60 4.30
C GLU A 215 -7.85 11.72 3.26
N ALA A 216 -8.95 12.44 3.39
CA ALA A 216 -9.26 13.55 2.49
C ALA A 216 -8.13 14.60 2.51
N ASN A 217 -7.70 15.01 3.69
CA ASN A 217 -6.81 16.15 3.92
C ASN A 217 -5.39 15.80 4.37
N TYR A 218 -5.08 14.52 4.51
CA TYR A 218 -3.71 14.08 4.76
C TYR A 218 -3.49 12.63 4.33
N SER A 219 -2.22 12.31 4.08
CA SER A 219 -1.73 10.96 3.87
C SER A 219 -0.62 10.67 4.87
N SER A 220 -0.66 9.52 5.54
CA SER A 220 0.39 9.08 6.48
C SER A 220 0.95 7.73 6.08
N TYR A 221 2.27 7.59 6.16
CA TYR A 221 3.02 6.43 5.73
C TYR A 221 4.00 6.04 6.83
N VAL A 222 4.02 4.77 7.21
CA VAL A 222 4.87 4.27 8.30
C VAL A 222 5.76 3.14 7.79
N TRP A 223 7.06 3.25 8.06
CA TRP A 223 8.03 2.17 7.90
C TRP A 223 8.63 1.85 9.25
N SER A 224 8.47 0.60 9.68
CA SER A 224 9.14 0.01 10.84
C SER A 224 10.62 -0.24 10.57
N LYS A 225 11.04 -0.28 9.30
CA LYS A 225 12.43 -0.27 8.88
C LYS A 225 12.52 0.16 7.40
N PRO A 226 12.86 1.41 7.08
CA PRO A 226 12.98 1.83 5.69
C PRO A 226 14.16 1.11 4.99
N GLU A 227 13.89 0.47 3.85
CA GLU A 227 14.90 -0.22 3.01
C GLU A 227 15.33 0.63 1.79
N PHE A 228 15.20 1.94 1.90
CA PHE A 228 15.57 2.92 0.87
C PHE A 228 16.40 4.04 1.50
N ASN A 229 17.24 4.70 0.67
CA ASN A 229 18.16 5.73 1.15
C ASN A 229 17.60 7.13 0.97
N GLU A 230 16.72 7.29 -0.01
CA GLU A 230 16.11 8.55 -0.38
C GLU A 230 14.66 8.31 -0.82
N PHE A 231 13.81 9.29 -0.53
CA PHE A 231 12.46 9.34 -1.07
C PHE A 231 12.12 10.72 -1.62
N THR A 232 11.18 10.74 -2.57
CA THR A 232 10.62 11.94 -3.18
C THR A 232 9.11 11.91 -3.05
N ILE A 233 8.54 12.99 -2.53
CA ILE A 233 7.11 13.24 -2.46
C ILE A 233 6.67 13.90 -3.75
N ILE A 234 5.73 13.27 -4.44
CA ILE A 234 5.17 13.75 -5.69
C ILE A 234 3.68 14.00 -5.50
N ARG A 235 3.27 15.21 -5.87
CA ARG A 235 1.87 15.63 -6.00
C ARG A 235 1.31 15.02 -7.29
N ASN A 236 0.23 14.28 -7.14
CA ASN A 236 -0.55 13.77 -8.26
C ASN A 236 -1.92 14.42 -8.26
N GLU A 237 -2.53 14.54 -9.44
CA GLU A 237 -3.98 14.69 -9.49
C GLU A 237 -4.59 13.46 -8.81
N LYS A 238 -5.45 13.69 -7.82
CA LYS A 238 -6.12 12.59 -7.13
C LYS A 238 -7.04 11.92 -8.15
N ASP A 239 -6.69 10.72 -8.59
CA ASP A 239 -7.68 9.80 -9.11
C ASP A 239 -8.80 9.72 -8.07
N LEU A 240 -10.05 9.97 -8.45
CA LEU A 240 -11.22 9.83 -7.59
C LEU A 240 -11.20 8.44 -6.94
N VAL A 241 -10.61 8.34 -5.74
CA VAL A 241 -10.47 7.09 -5.01
C VAL A 241 -11.89 6.61 -4.70
N GLN A 242 -12.40 5.71 -5.53
CA GLN A 242 -13.34 4.72 -5.07
C GLN A 242 -12.60 3.93 -4.00
N ASN A 243 -13.10 3.98 -2.77
CA ASN A 243 -12.64 3.15 -1.64
C ASN A 243 -12.17 1.77 -2.11
N THR A 244 -10.87 1.62 -2.32
CA THR A 244 -10.20 0.33 -2.38
C THR A 244 -9.44 0.21 -1.07
N ALA A 245 -10.16 -0.21 -0.05
CA ALA A 245 -9.53 -1.00 0.98
C ALA A 245 -8.85 -2.20 0.28
N THR A 246 -7.62 -2.51 0.70
CA THR A 246 -6.84 -3.71 0.36
C THR A 246 -6.01 -3.65 -0.93
N SER A 247 -4.83 -3.02 -0.85
CA SER A 247 -3.67 -3.39 -1.66
C SER A 247 -3.12 -4.73 -1.18
N GLY A 248 -3.73 -5.81 -1.65
CA GLY A 248 -3.26 -7.18 -1.44
C GLY A 248 -3.75 -8.03 -2.59
N ASN A 249 -2.90 -8.17 -3.62
CA ASN A 249 -3.09 -8.99 -4.82
C ASN A 249 -4.42 -8.79 -5.56
N ASN A 250 -4.33 -8.17 -6.74
CA ASN A 250 -5.41 -8.00 -7.71
C ASN A 250 -5.84 -9.32 -8.39
N LEU A 251 -6.01 -10.38 -7.59
CA LEU A 251 -6.58 -11.67 -7.97
C LEU A 251 -8.03 -11.80 -7.51
N VAL A 252 -8.53 -10.96 -6.59
CA VAL A 252 -9.91 -11.05 -6.08
C VAL A 252 -10.94 -10.68 -7.15
N ILE A 253 -10.73 -9.62 -7.93
CA ILE A 253 -11.65 -9.22 -9.02
C ILE A 253 -11.73 -10.32 -10.10
N PRO A 254 -10.60 -10.85 -10.65
CA PRO A 254 -10.68 -11.96 -11.58
C PRO A 254 -11.19 -13.26 -10.92
N LEU A 255 -10.92 -13.53 -9.64
CA LEU A 255 -11.50 -14.69 -8.92
C LEU A 255 -13.01 -14.56 -8.78
N VAL A 256 -13.55 -13.40 -8.45
CA VAL A 256 -15.00 -13.17 -8.35
C VAL A 256 -15.66 -13.34 -9.73
N ILE A 257 -15.03 -12.87 -10.80
CA ILE A 257 -15.51 -13.08 -12.18
C ILE A 257 -15.46 -14.57 -12.56
N ILE A 258 -14.39 -15.29 -12.23
CA ILE A 258 -14.26 -16.72 -12.49
C ILE A 258 -15.29 -17.52 -11.67
N ILE A 259 -15.48 -17.18 -10.39
CA ILE A 259 -16.50 -17.78 -9.52
C ILE A 259 -17.90 -17.51 -10.10
N LEU A 260 -18.20 -16.29 -10.57
CA LEU A 260 -19.45 -15.97 -11.24
C LEU A 260 -19.66 -16.79 -12.52
N ILE A 261 -18.62 -16.96 -13.34
CA ILE A 261 -18.67 -17.79 -14.55
C ILE A 261 -18.90 -19.26 -14.19
N VAL A 262 -18.24 -19.78 -13.16
CA VAL A 262 -18.39 -21.16 -12.68
C VAL A 262 -19.78 -21.38 -12.06
N VAL A 263 -20.31 -20.41 -11.32
CA VAL A 263 -21.67 -20.45 -10.77
C VAL A 263 -22.71 -20.40 -11.89
N VAL A 264 -22.54 -19.53 -12.88
CA VAL A 264 -23.43 -19.44 -14.05
C VAL A 264 -23.35 -20.71 -14.90
N ALA A 265 -22.15 -21.27 -15.12
CA ALA A 265 -21.97 -22.52 -15.87
C ALA A 265 -22.55 -23.73 -15.10
N GLY A 266 -22.34 -23.79 -13.78
CA GLY A 266 -22.90 -24.82 -12.90
C GLY A 266 -24.42 -24.73 -12.82
N TYR A 267 -24.98 -23.52 -12.73
CA TYR A 267 -26.42 -23.27 -12.81
C TYR A 267 -26.98 -23.65 -14.18
N TYR A 268 -26.30 -23.32 -15.28
CA TYR A 268 -26.71 -23.71 -16.64
C TYR A 268 -26.68 -25.23 -16.82
N TYR A 269 -25.70 -25.91 -16.22
CA TYR A 269 -25.60 -27.37 -16.22
C TYR A 269 -26.71 -28.03 -15.38
N MET A 270 -27.05 -27.47 -14.21
CA MET A 270 -28.18 -27.93 -13.40
C MET A 270 -29.54 -27.65 -14.05
N ARG A 271 -29.70 -26.54 -14.76
CA ARG A 271 -30.91 -26.16 -15.51
C ARG A 271 -31.16 -27.09 -16.68
N LYS A 272 -30.12 -27.61 -17.33
CA LYS A 272 -30.27 -28.61 -18.42
C LYS A 272 -30.83 -29.96 -17.91
N ASN A 273 -30.70 -30.25 -16.61
CA ASN A 273 -31.09 -31.53 -16.01
C ASN A 273 -32.33 -31.48 -15.10
N SER A 274 -32.94 -30.31 -14.89
CA SER A 274 -34.11 -30.20 -13.99
C SER A 274 -35.38 -29.85 -14.76
N SER A 275 -36.38 -30.73 -14.66
CA SER A 275 -37.68 -30.60 -15.33
C SER A 275 -38.48 -29.40 -14.82
N ALA A 276 -39.03 -28.64 -15.77
CA ALA A 276 -39.85 -27.46 -15.58
C ALA A 276 -41.13 -27.72 -14.76
N ASN A 277 -41.36 -26.90 -13.73
CA ASN A 277 -42.59 -26.10 -13.57
C ASN A 277 -42.63 -25.30 -12.25
N SER A 278 -43.39 -24.20 -12.31
CA SER A 278 -43.75 -23.21 -11.27
C SER A 278 -42.64 -22.36 -10.61
N LYS A 279 -41.39 -22.80 -10.60
CA LYS A 279 -40.25 -21.99 -10.12
C LYS A 279 -39.80 -20.91 -11.12
N ASP A 280 -40.14 -21.08 -12.41
CA ASP A 280 -39.66 -20.24 -13.51
C ASP A 280 -40.20 -18.80 -13.50
N ILE A 281 -41.45 -18.54 -13.06
CA ILE A 281 -42.03 -17.17 -13.13
C ILE A 281 -41.35 -16.24 -12.13
N ASN A 282 -41.25 -16.65 -10.87
CA ASN A 282 -40.63 -15.83 -9.82
C ASN A 282 -39.14 -15.62 -10.13
N GLU A 283 -38.46 -16.65 -10.65
CA GLU A 283 -37.05 -16.56 -11.02
C GLU A 283 -36.82 -15.65 -12.25
N LEU A 284 -37.75 -15.63 -13.21
CA LEU A 284 -37.74 -14.70 -14.34
C LEU A 284 -38.06 -13.26 -13.90
N GLU A 285 -38.90 -13.07 -12.90
CA GLU A 285 -39.17 -11.75 -12.30
C GLU A 285 -37.94 -11.22 -11.56
N ASP A 286 -37.29 -12.06 -10.74
CA ASP A 286 -36.05 -11.71 -10.04
C ASP A 286 -34.92 -11.36 -11.04
N LEU A 287 -34.79 -12.12 -12.13
CA LEU A 287 -33.83 -11.85 -13.20
C LEU A 287 -34.14 -10.54 -13.94
N TYR A 288 -35.42 -10.24 -14.18
CA TYR A 288 -35.82 -8.98 -14.80
C TYR A 288 -35.52 -7.79 -13.90
N GLU A 289 -35.80 -7.90 -12.60
CA GLU A 289 -35.50 -6.85 -11.61
C GLU A 289 -33.99 -6.61 -11.50
N ALA A 290 -33.19 -7.69 -11.46
CA ALA A 290 -31.73 -7.59 -11.46
C ALA A 290 -31.19 -6.88 -12.72
N GLU A 291 -31.71 -7.20 -13.91
CA GLU A 291 -31.31 -6.54 -15.16
C GLU A 291 -31.71 -5.05 -15.18
N MET A 292 -32.88 -4.70 -14.62
CA MET A 292 -33.29 -3.31 -14.47
C MET A 292 -32.38 -2.53 -13.50
N ALA A 293 -32.00 -3.15 -12.37
CA ALA A 293 -31.05 -2.56 -11.42
C ALA A 293 -29.66 -2.34 -12.04
N VAL A 294 -29.21 -3.26 -12.90
CA VAL A 294 -27.97 -3.11 -13.67
C VAL A 294 -28.08 -1.93 -14.66
N LEU A 295 -29.19 -1.79 -15.39
CA LEU A 295 -29.42 -0.66 -16.29
C LEU A 295 -29.46 0.69 -15.56
N GLU A 296 -30.09 0.77 -14.39
CA GLU A 296 -30.08 1.99 -13.57
C GLU A 296 -28.67 2.35 -13.11
N ARG A 297 -27.87 1.35 -12.72
CA ARG A 297 -26.48 1.56 -12.32
C ARG A 297 -25.62 2.03 -13.49
N ILE A 298 -25.76 1.42 -14.67
CA ILE A 298 -25.09 1.86 -15.91
C ILE A 298 -25.41 3.33 -16.23
N LYS A 299 -26.69 3.73 -16.12
CA LYS A 299 -27.12 5.13 -16.33
C LYS A 299 -26.56 6.09 -15.28
N LYS A 300 -26.55 5.67 -14.02
CA LYS A 300 -25.96 6.44 -12.91
C LYS A 300 -24.44 6.62 -13.12
N ASP A 301 -23.76 5.56 -13.53
CA ASP A 301 -22.32 5.58 -13.80
C ASP A 301 -22.00 6.46 -15.02
N ARG A 302 -22.85 6.50 -16.06
CA ARG A 302 -22.71 7.45 -17.17
C ARG A 302 -22.92 8.91 -16.74
N LYS A 303 -23.93 9.19 -15.91
CA LYS A 303 -24.19 10.54 -15.36
C LYS A 303 -23.04 11.03 -14.50
N ASN A 304 -22.36 10.11 -13.83
CA ASN A 304 -21.18 10.38 -13.00
C ASN A 304 -19.86 10.32 -13.79
N ASN A 305 -19.90 10.29 -15.13
CA ASN A 305 -18.73 10.20 -16.01
C ASN A 305 -17.78 9.01 -15.73
N LYS A 306 -18.28 7.93 -15.13
CA LYS A 306 -17.51 6.69 -14.84
C LYS A 306 -17.45 5.71 -16.01
N LEU A 307 -18.27 5.92 -17.03
CA LEU A 307 -18.32 5.12 -18.25
C LEU A 307 -18.07 6.03 -19.45
N SER A 308 -17.16 5.63 -20.34
CA SER A 308 -17.04 6.28 -21.64
C SER A 308 -18.34 6.11 -22.43
N GLN A 309 -18.64 7.02 -23.35
CA GLN A 309 -19.87 6.94 -24.17
C GLN A 309 -19.96 5.60 -24.91
N LYS A 310 -18.83 5.12 -25.45
CA LYS A 310 -18.74 3.86 -26.18
C LYS A 310 -19.03 2.62 -25.31
N GLU A 311 -18.58 2.63 -24.07
CA GLU A 311 -18.85 1.54 -23.11
C GLU A 311 -20.27 1.58 -22.59
N PHE A 312 -20.80 2.78 -22.34
CA PHE A 312 -22.20 2.99 -21.98
C PHE A 312 -23.13 2.45 -23.07
N ASP A 313 -22.94 2.85 -24.33
CA ASP A 313 -23.78 2.41 -25.45
C ASP A 313 -23.74 0.88 -25.62
N LYS A 314 -22.56 0.26 -25.41
CA LYS A 314 -22.39 -1.19 -25.49
C LYS A 314 -23.10 -1.93 -24.36
N LEU A 315 -22.97 -1.45 -23.12
CA LEU A 315 -23.57 -2.08 -21.94
C LEU A 315 -25.08 -1.86 -21.88
N GLU A 316 -25.54 -0.62 -22.12
CA GLU A 316 -26.97 -0.30 -22.17
C GLU A 316 -27.67 -1.14 -23.23
N LYS A 317 -27.11 -1.24 -24.44
CA LYS A 317 -27.67 -2.09 -25.50
C LYS A 317 -27.75 -3.55 -25.08
N LYS A 318 -26.67 -4.12 -24.52
CA LYS A 318 -26.63 -5.54 -24.12
C LYS A 318 -27.67 -5.86 -23.05
N HIS A 319 -27.75 -5.05 -22.00
CA HIS A 319 -28.65 -5.29 -20.87
C HIS A 319 -30.11 -4.93 -21.22
N SER A 320 -30.34 -3.94 -22.07
CA SER A 320 -31.67 -3.62 -22.60
C SER A 320 -32.22 -4.74 -23.48
N GLU A 321 -31.39 -5.33 -24.34
CA GLU A 321 -31.77 -6.51 -25.14
C GLU A 321 -32.05 -7.74 -24.26
N SER A 322 -31.27 -7.94 -23.20
CA SER A 322 -31.50 -9.01 -22.20
C SER A 322 -32.84 -8.84 -21.47
N ALA A 323 -33.09 -7.65 -20.90
CA ALA A 323 -34.33 -7.32 -20.20
C ALA A 323 -35.56 -7.46 -21.12
N SER A 324 -35.45 -7.04 -22.39
CA SER A 324 -36.54 -7.19 -23.37
C SER A 324 -36.87 -8.65 -23.65
N LYS A 325 -35.87 -9.53 -23.74
CA LYS A 325 -36.09 -10.97 -23.92
C LYS A 325 -36.76 -11.59 -22.69
N ILE A 326 -36.29 -11.26 -21.49
CA ILE A 326 -36.87 -11.75 -20.23
C ILE A 326 -38.34 -11.30 -20.11
N LYS A 327 -38.63 -10.03 -20.41
CA LYS A 327 -40.00 -9.50 -20.39
C LYS A 327 -40.94 -10.24 -21.36
N LYS A 328 -40.46 -10.55 -22.58
CA LYS A 328 -41.25 -11.32 -23.55
C LYS A 328 -41.54 -12.74 -23.07
N GLU A 329 -40.59 -13.39 -22.41
CA GLU A 329 -40.80 -14.71 -21.81
C GLU A 329 -41.78 -14.64 -20.63
N LEU A 330 -41.68 -13.63 -19.77
CA LEU A 330 -42.66 -13.37 -18.70
C LEU A 330 -44.09 -13.19 -19.25
N GLU A 331 -44.25 -12.42 -20.33
CA GLU A 331 -45.55 -12.21 -20.96
C GLU A 331 -46.13 -13.47 -21.62
N LYS A 332 -45.29 -14.35 -22.17
CA LYS A 332 -45.74 -15.64 -22.72
C LYS A 332 -46.23 -16.57 -21.63
N ILE A 333 -45.49 -16.66 -20.52
CA ILE A 333 -45.84 -17.55 -19.41
C ILE A 333 -47.09 -17.04 -18.68
N LYS A 334 -47.25 -15.72 -18.49
CA LYS A 334 -48.46 -15.14 -17.88
C LYS A 334 -49.74 -15.26 -18.74
N LYS A 335 -49.61 -15.55 -20.04
CA LYS A 335 -50.75 -15.74 -20.97
C LYS A 335 -51.16 -17.20 -21.15
N THR A 336 -50.43 -18.14 -20.55
CA THR A 336 -50.72 -19.59 -20.61
C THR A 336 -51.46 -20.01 -19.35
#